data_AF-A0A3B8KUP9-F1
#
_entry.id   AF-A0A3B8KUP9-F1
#
_cell.length_a   1.000
_cell.length_b   1.000
_cell.length_c   1.000
_cell.angle_alpha   90.00
_cell.angle_beta   90.00
_cell.angle_gamma   90.00
#
_symmetry.space_group_name_H-M   'P 1'
#
loop_
_entity.id
_entity.type
_entity.pdbx_description
1 polymer ?
#
loop_
_entity_poly.entity_id
_entity_poly.type
_entity_poly.pdbx_seq_one_letter_code
_entity_poly.pdbx_strand_id
1 'polypeptide(L)'
;MNNLTDPGVQWKSRPDLTTLASLRTRRNRFSDRTERHHMTNRSLTRLLMVGSLLLLAGPTGSMAANEANLVLVESGKPRASILLSQKPTASAQLAAFELQFYLEKISGGRLPIVREPARVAGTVILVGESQRSRALGFHHKDFLRQEYVVQTHRDGLLLMGHDGQEFTAVQYDSYSSLYAAGSHPIGTCYAVHSFLENQLGVKWYLPNQALGEVVPKHQTIPLTPVSVRRRPDLLVRSIYPLFTNTEKLTFTQWDKRQEFKSSWVNARTSLLYWIRNRVWGAKQHNANHSFSYYDKAFGASHPEWFSTKSLGRMKQLNFQTDIQPCLAARGFREQVVSIARDYFSGRPEPFPGAYRGAVGKFFSVMPNDNTNMCGCPDCRRLYRPGIGPAGNASHYVWDFVNNVAREVRKTHPQAMISNCAYFNY
;
A
#
# COMPACT_ATOMS: atom_id res chain seq x y z
N MET A 1 -30.83 -36.37 6.27
CA MET A 1 -30.76 -37.53 7.18
C MET A 1 -29.30 -37.81 7.50
N ASN A 2 -28.88 -37.49 8.72
CA ASN A 2 -27.95 -38.26 9.54
C ASN A 2 -27.72 -37.47 10.83
N ASN A 3 -28.34 -37.97 11.89
CA ASN A 3 -28.17 -37.56 13.27
C ASN A 3 -26.76 -37.94 13.75
N LEU A 4 -26.07 -36.99 14.38
CA LEU A 4 -25.11 -37.27 15.45
C LEU A 4 -25.30 -36.21 16.52
N THR A 5 -26.18 -36.52 17.48
CA THR A 5 -26.29 -35.86 18.78
C THR A 5 -25.24 -36.47 19.70
N ASP A 6 -24.29 -35.66 20.18
CA ASP A 6 -23.42 -35.99 21.30
C ASP A 6 -24.07 -35.49 22.61
N PRO A 7 -24.50 -36.37 23.53
CA PRO A 7 -25.11 -36.01 24.79
C PRO A 7 -24.04 -35.96 25.88
N GLY A 8 -23.33 -34.84 26.02
CA GLY A 8 -22.21 -34.80 26.99
C GLY A 8 -21.72 -33.45 27.51
N VAL A 9 -22.24 -32.31 27.06
CA VAL A 9 -21.75 -30.99 27.51
C VAL A 9 -22.89 -30.17 28.13
N GLN A 10 -23.00 -30.22 29.45
CA GLN A 10 -23.76 -29.21 30.19
C GLN A 10 -22.97 -27.90 30.19
N TRP A 11 -23.41 -26.95 29.37
CA TRP A 11 -22.95 -25.56 29.46
C TRP A 11 -23.48 -24.94 30.75
N LYS A 12 -22.59 -24.69 31.72
CA LYS A 12 -22.93 -23.90 32.91
C LYS A 12 -23.48 -22.54 32.48
N SER A 13 -24.59 -22.15 33.09
CA SER A 13 -25.27 -20.88 32.90
C SER A 13 -24.33 -19.68 33.11
N ARG A 14 -24.62 -18.59 32.39
CA ARG A 14 -23.90 -17.31 32.43
C ARG A 14 -23.73 -16.82 33.88
N PRO A 15 -22.57 -16.29 34.29
CA PRO A 15 -22.47 -15.60 35.56
C PRO A 15 -23.21 -14.26 35.50
N ASP A 16 -23.85 -13.96 36.63
CA ASP A 16 -24.59 -12.72 36.93
C ASP A 16 -23.69 -11.47 36.81
N LEU A 17 -24.24 -10.41 36.24
CA LEU A 17 -23.57 -9.14 35.90
C LEU A 17 -23.35 -8.20 37.09
N THR A 18 -23.50 -8.69 38.32
CA THR A 18 -23.39 -7.89 39.55
C THR A 18 -21.98 -7.85 40.16
N THR A 19 -20.96 -8.45 39.53
CA THR A 19 -19.60 -8.57 40.11
C THR A 19 -18.50 -7.79 39.38
N LEU A 20 -18.80 -6.60 38.85
CA LEU A 20 -17.81 -5.69 38.22
C LEU A 20 -17.57 -4.38 39.00
N ALA A 21 -17.91 -4.34 40.30
CA ALA A 21 -17.75 -3.14 41.13
C ALA A 21 -16.47 -3.08 41.98
N SER A 22 -15.58 -4.09 41.98
CA SER A 22 -14.43 -4.13 42.90
C SER A 22 -13.04 -3.91 42.29
N LEU A 23 -12.91 -3.50 41.01
CA LEU A 23 -11.59 -3.27 40.38
C LEU A 23 -11.24 -1.79 40.13
N ARG A 24 -11.94 -0.85 40.76
CA ARG A 24 -11.50 0.55 40.84
C ARG A 24 -10.66 0.78 42.09
N THR A 25 -9.37 0.46 42.03
CA THR A 25 -8.29 1.16 42.75
C THR A 25 -6.93 0.54 42.40
N ARG A 26 -6.27 1.10 41.38
CA ARG A 26 -4.80 1.17 41.29
C ARG A 26 -4.44 2.24 40.25
N ARG A 27 -4.56 3.49 40.71
CA ARG A 27 -4.00 4.68 40.08
C ARG A 27 -2.53 4.81 40.52
N ASN A 28 -1.71 5.38 39.64
CA ASN A 28 -0.34 5.88 39.83
C ASN A 28 0.81 4.86 39.76
N ARG A 29 1.53 4.88 38.64
CA ARG A 29 2.90 5.45 38.54
C ARG A 29 3.40 5.23 37.12
N PHE A 30 3.51 6.28 36.34
CA PHE A 30 4.56 6.49 35.32
C PHE A 30 4.36 7.92 34.78
N SER A 31 5.00 8.88 35.44
CA SER A 31 5.15 10.26 34.95
C SER A 31 6.62 10.52 34.68
N ASP A 32 6.85 11.20 33.56
CA ASP A 32 7.96 12.09 33.25
C ASP A 32 9.40 11.56 33.24
N ARG A 33 9.92 11.38 32.03
CA ARG A 33 11.28 11.76 31.66
C ARG A 33 11.23 12.55 30.35
N THR A 34 11.21 13.87 30.46
CA THR A 34 11.68 14.78 29.41
C THR A 34 12.91 15.50 29.94
N GLU A 35 14.08 15.18 29.39
CA GLU A 35 15.33 15.88 29.65
C GLU A 35 15.27 17.28 29.03
N ARG A 36 15.40 18.31 29.87
CA ARG A 36 15.67 19.69 29.48
C ARG A 36 17.12 19.99 29.80
N HIS A 37 17.89 20.35 28.79
CA HIS A 37 19.24 20.90 28.94
C HIS A 37 19.18 22.28 29.59
N HIS A 38 19.96 22.43 30.64
CA HIS A 38 20.30 23.70 31.29
C HIS A 38 21.16 24.56 30.36
N MET A 39 20.78 25.82 30.19
CA MET A 39 21.75 26.91 30.04
C MET A 39 21.38 28.06 30.97
N THR A 40 22.42 28.57 31.60
CA THR A 40 22.45 29.37 32.82
C THR A 40 22.11 30.84 32.61
N ASN A 41 21.46 31.41 33.62
CA ASN A 41 21.15 32.82 33.76
C ASN A 41 22.38 33.57 34.33
N ARG A 42 22.80 34.67 33.71
CA ARG A 42 23.59 35.73 34.36
C ARG A 42 23.06 37.11 33.96
N SER A 43 22.65 37.80 35.01
CA SER A 43 22.29 39.20 35.24
C SER A 43 22.89 40.24 34.28
N LEU A 44 22.11 41.26 33.94
CA LEU A 44 22.46 42.68 34.17
C LEU A 44 21.28 43.62 33.87
N THR A 45 20.91 44.37 34.91
CA THR A 45 19.97 45.49 34.96
C THR A 45 20.52 46.71 34.23
N ARG A 46 19.70 47.46 33.48
CA ARG A 46 19.77 48.94 33.39
C ARG A 46 18.60 49.56 32.60
N LEU A 47 17.84 50.37 33.35
CA LEU A 47 17.18 51.66 33.08
C LEU A 47 16.64 52.05 31.67
N LEU A 48 15.38 52.49 31.75
CA LEU A 48 14.58 53.37 30.89
C LEU A 48 15.33 54.49 30.16
N MET A 49 14.97 54.73 28.89
CA MET A 49 14.66 56.09 28.41
C MET A 49 13.70 56.06 27.21
N VAL A 50 12.68 56.90 27.32
CA VAL A 50 11.68 57.24 26.30
C VAL A 50 12.34 58.14 25.24
N GLY A 51 12.07 57.87 23.97
CA GLY A 51 12.50 58.72 22.85
C GLY A 51 11.56 58.57 21.67
N SER A 52 10.57 59.44 21.60
CA SER A 52 9.68 59.63 20.45
C SER A 52 10.49 60.11 19.24
N LEU A 53 10.48 59.35 18.14
CA LEU A 53 10.85 59.87 16.82
C LEU A 53 9.67 59.67 15.85
N LEU A 54 9.03 60.79 15.53
CA LEU A 54 8.20 60.95 14.34
C LEU A 54 9.07 60.78 13.10
N LEU A 55 8.88 59.69 12.36
CA LEU A 55 9.36 59.51 11.00
C LEU A 55 8.18 59.68 10.05
N LEU A 56 8.17 60.83 9.37
CA LEU A 56 7.34 61.12 8.20
C LEU A 56 7.73 60.16 7.07
N ALA A 57 7.00 59.05 6.95
CA ALA A 57 7.04 58.22 5.75
C ALA A 57 5.99 58.74 4.76
N GLY A 58 6.45 59.39 3.69
CA GLY A 58 5.61 59.73 2.54
C GLY A 58 5.02 58.46 1.91
N PRO A 59 3.94 58.58 1.10
CA PRO A 59 3.32 57.45 0.47
C PRO A 59 4.27 56.89 -0.59
N THR A 60 5.09 55.90 -0.22
CA THR A 60 5.62 54.96 -1.20
C THR A 60 4.41 54.24 -1.75
N GLY A 61 4.02 54.61 -2.98
CA GLY A 61 3.06 53.86 -3.76
C GLY A 61 3.52 52.41 -3.79
N SER A 62 2.90 51.59 -2.95
CA SER A 62 3.00 50.15 -3.05
C SER A 62 2.40 49.82 -4.39
N MET A 63 3.25 49.64 -5.40
CA MET A 63 2.86 48.84 -6.55
C MET A 63 2.58 47.46 -5.98
N ALA A 64 1.32 47.25 -5.60
CA ALA A 64 0.79 45.93 -5.38
C ALA A 64 1.16 45.14 -6.63
N ALA A 65 2.15 44.25 -6.48
CA ALA A 65 2.37 43.20 -7.45
C ALA A 65 0.99 42.56 -7.61
N ASN A 66 0.46 42.66 -8.83
CA ASN A 66 -0.78 42.03 -9.20
C ASN A 66 -0.54 40.53 -8.97
N GLU A 67 -0.91 40.00 -7.80
CA GLU A 67 -0.97 38.56 -7.58
C GLU A 67 -1.93 38.07 -8.65
N ALA A 68 -1.37 37.52 -9.73
CA ALA A 68 -2.16 36.89 -10.74
C ALA A 68 -2.87 35.75 -10.03
N ASN A 69 -4.14 35.98 -9.66
CA ASN A 69 -4.98 34.97 -9.04
C ASN A 69 -5.12 33.85 -10.07
N LEU A 70 -4.26 32.84 -9.96
CA LEU A 70 -4.31 31.67 -10.80
C LEU A 70 -5.63 30.96 -10.49
N VAL A 71 -6.43 30.71 -11.52
CA VAL A 71 -7.74 30.07 -11.38
C VAL A 71 -7.77 28.86 -12.30
N LEU A 72 -8.30 27.75 -11.79
CA LEU A 72 -8.46 26.51 -12.55
C LEU A 72 -9.80 26.49 -13.29
N VAL A 73 -10.86 26.89 -12.60
CA VAL A 73 -12.23 27.03 -13.12
C VAL A 73 -12.84 28.30 -12.57
N GLU A 74 -13.55 29.05 -13.39
CA GLU A 74 -14.24 30.27 -13.00
C GLU A 74 -15.68 30.22 -13.51
N SER A 75 -16.65 30.33 -12.60
CA SER A 75 -18.08 30.29 -12.94
C SER A 75 -18.47 29.08 -13.81
N GLY A 76 -17.91 27.90 -13.47
CA GLY A 76 -18.13 26.63 -14.16
C GLY A 76 -17.41 26.51 -15.50
N LYS A 77 -16.57 27.49 -15.90
CA LYS A 77 -15.83 27.48 -17.17
C LYS A 77 -14.34 27.23 -16.93
N PRO A 78 -13.70 26.34 -17.72
CA PRO A 78 -12.28 26.06 -17.56
C PRO A 78 -11.43 27.31 -17.83
N ARG A 79 -10.54 27.63 -16.89
CA ARG A 79 -9.52 28.70 -17.02
C ARG A 79 -8.09 28.14 -17.07
N ALA A 80 -7.97 26.83 -16.89
CA ALA A 80 -6.72 26.10 -16.97
C ALA A 80 -6.77 24.99 -18.02
N SER A 81 -5.59 24.52 -18.40
CA SER A 81 -5.41 23.31 -19.21
C SER A 81 -4.52 22.30 -18.48
N ILE A 82 -4.85 21.02 -18.59
CA ILE A 82 -4.01 19.92 -18.11
C ILE A 82 -3.04 19.57 -19.22
N LEU A 83 -1.75 19.83 -19.01
CA LEU A 83 -0.69 19.58 -19.97
C LEU A 83 0.08 18.31 -19.61
N LEU A 84 0.12 17.40 -20.57
CA LEU A 84 0.95 16.21 -20.60
C LEU A 84 2.13 16.42 -21.56
N SER A 85 3.18 15.60 -21.43
CA SER A 85 4.20 15.52 -22.48
C SER A 85 3.63 14.96 -23.79
N GLN A 86 4.41 15.06 -24.87
CA GLN A 86 4.02 14.50 -26.17
C GLN A 86 3.74 12.98 -26.09
N LYS A 87 4.55 12.26 -25.30
CA LYS A 87 4.43 10.83 -25.02
C LYS A 87 4.40 10.61 -23.50
N PRO A 88 3.23 10.82 -22.86
CA PRO A 88 3.11 10.76 -21.41
C PRO A 88 3.12 9.32 -20.89
N THR A 89 3.62 9.14 -19.66
CA THR A 89 3.52 7.85 -18.96
C THR A 89 2.06 7.48 -18.76
N ALA A 90 1.77 6.18 -18.62
CA ALA A 90 0.44 5.67 -18.33
C ALA A 90 -0.08 6.23 -16.98
N SER A 91 0.81 6.39 -15.99
CA SER A 91 0.46 7.06 -14.73
C SER A 91 0.05 8.52 -14.94
N ALA A 92 0.79 9.29 -15.74
CA ALA A 92 0.44 10.69 -16.00
C ALA A 92 -0.89 10.82 -16.76
N GLN A 93 -1.15 9.93 -17.73
CA GLN A 93 -2.44 9.87 -18.43
C GLN A 93 -3.60 9.58 -17.47
N LEU A 94 -3.47 8.55 -16.63
CA LEU A 94 -4.49 8.24 -15.62
C LEU A 94 -4.70 9.39 -14.63
N ALA A 95 -3.61 9.98 -14.16
CA ALA A 95 -3.66 11.13 -13.26
C ALA A 95 -4.38 12.33 -13.90
N ALA A 96 -4.14 12.61 -15.19
CA ALA A 96 -4.84 13.66 -15.91
C ALA A 96 -6.34 13.38 -16.05
N PHE A 97 -6.75 12.12 -16.29
CA PHE A 97 -8.16 11.76 -16.35
C PHE A 97 -8.86 11.89 -14.99
N GLU A 98 -8.25 11.40 -13.90
CA GLU A 98 -8.79 11.55 -12.54
C GLU A 98 -8.88 13.04 -12.16
N LEU A 99 -7.88 13.85 -12.50
CA LEU A 99 -7.89 15.29 -12.26
C LEU A 99 -9.03 15.98 -13.02
N GLN A 100 -9.16 15.73 -14.32
CA GLN A 100 -10.25 16.28 -15.14
C GLN A 100 -11.62 15.88 -14.57
N PHE A 101 -11.79 14.59 -14.26
CA PHE A 101 -13.02 14.05 -13.72
C PHE A 101 -13.43 14.75 -12.42
N TYR A 102 -12.52 14.92 -11.47
CA TYR A 102 -12.85 15.56 -10.19
C TYR A 102 -13.01 17.07 -10.30
N LEU A 103 -12.24 17.77 -11.12
CA LEU A 103 -12.43 19.20 -11.35
C LEU A 103 -13.80 19.49 -11.98
N GLU A 104 -14.22 18.68 -12.96
CA GLU A 104 -15.57 18.74 -13.55
C GLU A 104 -16.63 18.39 -12.50
N LYS A 105 -16.43 17.35 -11.69
CA LYS A 105 -17.37 16.96 -10.64
C LYS A 105 -17.51 18.04 -9.55
N ILE A 106 -16.47 18.80 -9.24
CA ILE A 106 -16.49 19.91 -8.27
C ILE A 106 -17.23 21.13 -8.84
N SER A 107 -16.95 21.48 -10.09
CA SER A 107 -17.27 22.82 -10.62
C SER A 107 -18.20 22.87 -11.82
N GLY A 108 -18.43 21.75 -12.50
CA GLY A 108 -19.06 21.69 -13.82
C GLY A 108 -18.12 22.06 -14.97
N GLY A 109 -16.92 22.59 -14.69
CA GLY A 109 -15.95 22.97 -15.71
C GLY A 109 -15.03 21.83 -16.10
N ARG A 110 -15.19 21.32 -17.32
CA ARG A 110 -14.29 20.30 -17.88
C ARG A 110 -13.05 20.93 -18.51
N LEU A 111 -11.89 20.80 -17.85
CA LEU A 111 -10.61 21.31 -18.38
C LEU A 111 -10.15 20.48 -19.58
N PRO A 112 -9.59 21.09 -20.63
CA PRO A 112 -8.96 20.34 -21.71
C PRO A 112 -7.69 19.63 -21.23
N ILE A 113 -7.49 18.39 -21.69
CA ILE A 113 -6.22 17.67 -21.59
C ILE A 113 -5.50 17.84 -22.92
N VAL A 114 -4.32 18.44 -22.89
CA VAL A 114 -3.49 18.72 -24.07
C VAL A 114 -2.12 18.06 -23.93
N ARG A 115 -1.40 17.92 -25.04
CA ARG A 115 -0.04 17.37 -25.07
C ARG A 115 0.93 18.38 -25.67
N GLU A 116 2.17 18.38 -25.19
CA GLU A 116 3.26 19.08 -25.87
C GLU A 116 3.40 18.61 -27.33
N PRO A 117 3.77 19.51 -28.26
CA PRO A 117 4.19 20.91 -28.06
C PRO A 117 3.04 21.94 -28.12
N ALA A 118 1.78 21.53 -27.89
CA ALA A 118 0.65 22.46 -27.97
C ALA A 118 0.86 23.70 -27.07
N ARG A 119 0.56 24.88 -27.62
CA ARG A 119 0.51 26.12 -26.85
C ARG A 119 -0.84 26.20 -26.15
N VAL A 120 -0.81 26.61 -24.89
CA VAL A 120 -2.01 26.79 -24.05
C VAL A 120 -1.98 28.19 -23.46
N ALA A 121 -3.15 28.81 -23.38
CA ALA A 121 -3.36 30.09 -22.72
C ALA A 121 -3.96 29.87 -21.33
N GLY A 122 -3.79 30.86 -20.45
CA GLY A 122 -4.28 30.77 -19.07
C GLY A 122 -3.42 29.89 -18.17
N THR A 123 -4.01 29.43 -17.08
CA THR A 123 -3.32 28.62 -16.05
C THR A 123 -2.94 27.25 -16.62
N VAL A 124 -1.73 26.75 -16.33
CA VAL A 124 -1.27 25.46 -16.84
C VAL A 124 -1.06 24.48 -15.69
N ILE A 125 -1.71 23.31 -15.76
CA ILE A 125 -1.46 22.21 -14.84
C ILE A 125 -0.55 21.20 -15.53
N LEU A 126 0.72 21.14 -15.13
CA LEU A 126 1.67 20.14 -15.60
C LEU A 126 1.43 18.83 -14.86
N VAL A 127 1.10 17.76 -15.59
CA VAL A 127 0.86 16.43 -15.01
C VAL A 127 1.91 15.44 -15.53
N GLY A 128 2.78 14.97 -14.63
CA GLY A 128 3.91 14.10 -14.96
C GLY A 128 5.06 14.82 -15.66
N GLU A 129 6.10 14.05 -16.03
CA GLU A 129 7.27 14.63 -16.69
C GLU A 129 6.97 15.08 -18.13
N SER A 130 7.39 16.30 -18.44
CA SER A 130 7.25 17.03 -19.70
C SER A 130 8.43 17.98 -19.91
N GLN A 131 8.58 18.55 -21.11
CA GLN A 131 9.62 19.57 -21.37
C GLN A 131 9.47 20.75 -20.41
N ARG A 132 8.24 21.20 -20.15
CA ARG A 132 7.97 22.28 -19.20
C ARG A 132 8.30 21.93 -17.76
N SER A 133 7.96 20.73 -17.29
CA SER A 133 8.34 20.33 -15.91
C SER A 133 9.86 20.23 -15.74
N ARG A 134 10.59 19.80 -16.79
CA ARG A 134 12.06 19.76 -16.78
C ARG A 134 12.67 21.16 -16.79
N ALA A 135 12.06 22.12 -17.49
CA ALA A 135 12.47 23.51 -17.44
C ALA A 135 12.28 24.15 -16.05
N LEU A 136 11.39 23.60 -15.22
CA LEU A 136 11.24 23.95 -13.80
C LEU A 136 12.23 23.20 -12.87
N GLY A 137 13.12 22.38 -13.42
CA GLY A 137 14.11 21.61 -12.66
C GLY A 137 13.60 20.28 -12.10
N PHE A 138 12.43 19.80 -12.52
CA PHE A 138 11.91 18.50 -12.07
C PHE A 138 12.16 17.42 -13.11
N HIS A 139 12.93 16.41 -12.71
CA HIS A 139 13.15 15.20 -13.52
C HIS A 139 12.66 13.97 -12.76
N HIS A 140 12.04 13.04 -13.47
CA HIS A 140 11.52 11.79 -12.94
C HIS A 140 12.57 11.03 -12.11
N LYS A 141 13.81 10.98 -12.62
CA LYS A 141 14.94 10.28 -11.99
C LYS A 141 15.31 10.82 -10.61
N ASP A 142 14.93 12.06 -10.29
CA ASP A 142 15.25 12.71 -9.02
C ASP A 142 14.23 12.36 -7.92
N PHE A 143 13.16 11.64 -8.27
CA PHE A 143 12.15 11.16 -7.32
C PHE A 143 12.50 9.75 -6.83
N LEU A 144 12.48 9.58 -5.51
CA LEU A 144 12.49 8.26 -4.89
C LEU A 144 11.20 7.51 -5.27
N ARG A 145 11.25 6.18 -5.22
CA ARG A 145 10.06 5.37 -5.51
C ARG A 145 8.89 5.78 -4.61
N GLN A 146 7.73 6.04 -5.22
CA GLN A 146 6.49 6.55 -4.57
C GLN A 146 6.56 7.99 -4.06
N GLU A 147 7.65 8.70 -4.31
CA GLU A 147 7.73 10.13 -4.04
C GLU A 147 6.98 10.93 -5.11
N TYR A 148 6.41 12.05 -4.70
CA TYR A 148 5.68 12.96 -5.55
C TYR A 148 5.79 14.41 -5.06
N VAL A 149 5.48 15.35 -5.94
CA VAL A 149 5.43 16.79 -5.70
C VAL A 149 4.08 17.37 -6.13
N VAL A 150 3.57 18.31 -5.34
CA VAL A 150 2.46 19.20 -5.62
C VAL A 150 2.98 20.62 -5.41
N GLN A 151 3.17 21.38 -6.49
CA GLN A 151 3.82 22.68 -6.39
C GLN A 151 3.25 23.70 -7.37
N THR A 152 2.83 24.85 -6.86
CA THR A 152 2.52 26.01 -7.71
C THR A 152 3.78 26.58 -8.35
N HIS A 153 3.68 26.97 -9.60
CA HIS A 153 4.69 27.73 -10.33
C HIS A 153 4.07 29.02 -10.89
N ARG A 154 4.88 29.88 -11.50
CA ARG A 154 4.47 31.21 -12.00
C ARG A 154 3.14 31.22 -12.77
N ASP A 155 2.91 30.20 -13.58
CA ASP A 155 1.77 30.13 -14.52
C ASP A 155 0.76 29.02 -14.16
N GLY A 156 0.88 28.37 -12.99
CA GLY A 156 -0.02 27.28 -12.63
C GLY A 156 0.51 26.28 -11.60
N LEU A 157 0.32 24.99 -11.87
CA LEU A 157 0.50 23.90 -10.91
C LEU A 157 1.27 22.72 -11.53
N LEU A 158 2.24 22.19 -10.79
CA LEU A 158 2.94 20.95 -11.10
C LEU A 158 2.45 19.82 -10.20
N LEU A 159 2.02 18.72 -10.82
CA LEU A 159 1.65 17.45 -10.19
C LEU A 159 2.48 16.34 -10.84
N MET A 160 3.48 15.84 -10.12
CA MET A 160 4.44 14.87 -10.70
C MET A 160 4.99 13.93 -9.63
N GLY A 161 5.37 12.72 -10.01
CA GLY A 161 6.15 11.85 -9.13
C GLY A 161 6.91 10.77 -9.86
N HIS A 162 7.38 9.78 -9.11
CA HIS A 162 8.09 8.63 -9.66
C HIS A 162 7.12 7.66 -10.35
N ASP A 163 7.10 7.70 -11.68
CA ASP A 163 6.25 6.87 -12.54
C ASP A 163 6.99 5.67 -13.13
N GLY A 164 6.26 4.61 -13.48
CA GLY A 164 6.75 3.60 -14.42
C GLY A 164 6.95 4.20 -15.81
N GLN A 165 7.95 3.70 -16.53
CA GLN A 165 8.25 4.10 -17.91
C GLN A 165 7.36 3.35 -18.92
N GLU A 166 6.07 3.24 -18.60
CA GLU A 166 5.04 2.70 -19.48
C GLU A 166 4.36 3.85 -20.20
N PHE A 167 4.22 3.76 -21.52
CA PHE A 167 3.70 4.86 -22.36
C PHE A 167 2.44 4.48 -23.14
N THR A 168 1.89 3.30 -22.87
CA THR A 168 0.67 2.80 -23.52
C THR A 168 -0.49 3.77 -23.27
N ALA A 169 -1.32 3.96 -24.29
CA ALA A 169 -2.49 4.82 -24.18
C ALA A 169 -3.46 4.27 -23.13
N VAL A 170 -3.88 5.13 -22.21
CA VAL A 170 -4.84 4.75 -21.16
C VAL A 170 -6.27 5.01 -21.64
N GLN A 171 -7.09 3.97 -21.64
CA GLN A 171 -8.53 4.05 -21.84
C GLN A 171 -9.20 4.11 -20.47
N TYR A 172 -9.67 5.30 -20.08
CA TYR A 172 -10.12 5.56 -18.71
C TYR A 172 -11.29 4.68 -18.26
N ASP A 173 -12.17 4.26 -19.17
CA ASP A 173 -13.33 3.41 -18.84
C ASP A 173 -13.00 1.91 -18.81
N SER A 174 -11.80 1.52 -19.25
CA SER A 174 -11.37 0.12 -19.34
C SER A 174 -10.62 -0.33 -18.08
N TYR A 175 -11.17 -1.34 -17.38
CA TYR A 175 -10.49 -1.96 -16.25
C TYR A 175 -9.08 -2.46 -16.61
N SER A 176 -8.92 -3.17 -17.72
CA SER A 176 -7.64 -3.75 -18.11
C SER A 176 -6.61 -2.67 -18.43
N SER A 177 -7.03 -1.57 -19.05
CA SER A 177 -6.16 -0.44 -19.32
C SER A 177 -5.70 0.27 -18.03
N LEU A 178 -6.62 0.49 -17.09
CA LEU A 178 -6.28 1.04 -15.78
C LEU A 178 -5.37 0.13 -14.97
N TYR A 179 -5.63 -1.18 -15.00
CA TYR A 179 -4.82 -2.18 -14.33
C TYR A 179 -3.39 -2.18 -14.88
N ALA A 180 -3.23 -2.15 -16.21
CA ALA A 180 -1.93 -2.04 -16.86
C ALA A 180 -1.20 -0.74 -16.44
N ALA A 181 -1.90 0.40 -16.47
CA ALA A 181 -1.35 1.70 -16.04
C ALA A 181 -0.90 1.70 -14.57
N GLY A 182 -1.66 1.04 -13.69
CA GLY A 182 -1.39 0.92 -12.26
C GLY A 182 -0.40 -0.19 -11.89
N SER A 183 0.01 -1.06 -12.82
CA SER A 183 0.90 -2.20 -12.52
C SER A 183 2.36 -1.79 -12.29
N HIS A 184 2.68 -0.51 -12.53
CA HIS A 184 3.99 0.09 -12.35
C HIS A 184 3.92 1.22 -11.30
N PRO A 185 5.05 1.87 -10.91
CA PRO A 185 4.98 3.04 -10.04
C PRO A 185 4.06 4.12 -10.61
N ILE A 186 3.27 4.77 -9.75
CA ILE A 186 2.25 5.76 -10.13
C ILE A 186 2.36 7.05 -9.31
N GLY A 187 3.57 7.56 -9.13
CA GLY A 187 3.84 8.74 -8.30
C GLY A 187 3.05 9.97 -8.75
N THR A 188 2.84 10.17 -10.05
CA THR A 188 2.01 11.26 -10.58
C THR A 188 0.53 11.09 -10.20
N CYS A 189 0.00 9.86 -10.15
CA CYS A 189 -1.33 9.63 -9.58
C CYS A 189 -1.35 10.04 -8.10
N TYR A 190 -0.31 9.76 -7.32
CA TYR A 190 -0.27 10.19 -5.91
C TYR A 190 -0.28 11.71 -5.75
N ALA A 191 0.43 12.44 -6.62
CA ALA A 191 0.39 13.90 -6.64
C ALA A 191 -1.04 14.42 -6.88
N VAL A 192 -1.72 13.94 -7.93
CA VAL A 192 -3.09 14.33 -8.26
C VAL A 192 -4.05 14.02 -7.11
N HIS A 193 -4.04 12.80 -6.58
CA HIS A 193 -4.96 12.44 -5.50
C HIS A 193 -4.66 13.19 -4.20
N SER A 194 -3.39 13.48 -3.91
CA SER A 194 -3.02 14.33 -2.77
C SER A 194 -3.53 15.76 -2.95
N PHE A 195 -3.42 16.34 -4.14
CA PHE A 195 -3.96 17.66 -4.46
C PHE A 195 -5.49 17.71 -4.32
N LEU A 196 -6.19 16.76 -4.95
CA LEU A 196 -7.64 16.63 -4.85
C LEU A 196 -8.10 16.51 -3.39
N GLU A 197 -7.39 15.72 -2.58
CA GLU A 197 -7.76 15.47 -1.20
C GLU A 197 -7.48 16.62 -0.24
N ASN A 198 -6.29 17.22 -0.36
CA ASN A 198 -5.75 18.14 0.65
C ASN A 198 -5.96 19.61 0.28
N GLN A 199 -6.10 19.92 -1.01
CA GLN A 199 -6.32 21.29 -1.48
C GLN A 199 -7.77 21.49 -1.93
N LEU A 200 -8.43 20.47 -2.49
CA LEU A 200 -9.81 20.58 -2.99
C LEU A 200 -10.86 19.85 -2.13
N GLY A 201 -10.44 19.20 -1.03
CA GLY A 201 -11.34 18.59 -0.04
C GLY A 201 -12.05 17.31 -0.49
N VAL A 202 -11.61 16.66 -1.57
CA VAL A 202 -12.17 15.38 -2.03
C VAL A 202 -11.82 14.27 -1.03
N LYS A 203 -12.78 13.41 -0.66
CA LYS A 203 -12.54 12.25 0.21
C LYS A 203 -13.14 10.99 -0.38
N TRP A 204 -12.44 9.87 -0.21
CA TRP A 204 -12.86 8.54 -0.66
C TRP A 204 -12.91 7.59 0.53
N TYR A 205 -14.07 7.48 1.15
CA TYR A 205 -14.29 6.57 2.25
C TYR A 205 -14.60 5.16 1.78
N LEU A 206 -15.28 5.03 0.63
CA LEU A 206 -15.80 3.76 0.13
C LEU A 206 -15.72 3.68 -1.40
N PRO A 207 -15.60 2.46 -1.97
CA PRO A 207 -15.61 2.19 -3.41
C PRO A 207 -17.03 2.29 -4.00
N ASN A 208 -17.77 3.34 -3.64
CA ASN A 208 -19.13 3.61 -4.08
C ASN A 208 -19.27 5.12 -4.33
N GLN A 209 -19.63 5.52 -5.55
CA GLN A 209 -19.68 6.95 -5.89
C GLN A 209 -20.84 7.71 -5.24
N ALA A 210 -21.90 7.02 -4.84
CA ALA A 210 -23.08 7.63 -4.23
C ALA A 210 -22.91 7.85 -2.71
N LEU A 211 -22.25 6.92 -2.01
CA LEU A 211 -22.11 6.95 -0.55
C LEU A 211 -20.67 7.15 -0.06
N GLY A 212 -19.69 6.82 -0.90
CA GLY A 212 -18.28 6.71 -0.53
C GLY A 212 -17.41 7.89 -0.87
N GLU A 213 -17.94 8.88 -1.60
CA GLU A 213 -17.19 10.03 -2.05
C GLU A 213 -17.79 11.32 -1.46
N VAL A 214 -16.93 12.14 -0.86
CA VAL A 214 -17.25 13.54 -0.56
C VAL A 214 -16.55 14.39 -1.60
N VAL A 215 -17.32 15.15 -2.36
CA VAL A 215 -16.81 16.04 -3.42
C VAL A 215 -17.43 17.43 -3.21
N PRO A 216 -16.64 18.43 -2.76
CA PRO A 216 -17.13 19.80 -2.61
C PRO A 216 -17.69 20.36 -3.91
N LYS A 217 -18.64 21.31 -3.80
CA LYS A 217 -19.31 21.93 -4.94
C LYS A 217 -19.03 23.42 -4.98
N HIS A 218 -18.23 23.83 -5.97
CA HIS A 218 -17.84 25.23 -6.17
C HIS A 218 -17.70 25.52 -7.66
N GLN A 219 -18.38 26.55 -8.17
CA GLN A 219 -18.26 26.94 -9.58
C GLN A 219 -16.92 27.61 -9.91
N THR A 220 -16.21 28.12 -8.90
CA THR A 220 -14.88 28.71 -9.05
C THR A 220 -13.88 27.96 -8.18
N ILE A 221 -12.76 27.55 -8.79
CA ILE A 221 -11.65 26.86 -8.13
C ILE A 221 -10.40 27.75 -8.26
N PRO A 222 -10.12 28.62 -7.26
CA PRO A 222 -8.87 29.35 -7.22
C PRO A 222 -7.70 28.40 -6.93
N LEU A 223 -6.52 28.71 -7.46
CA LEU A 223 -5.30 27.98 -7.17
C LEU A 223 -4.53 28.68 -6.06
N THR A 224 -4.70 28.19 -4.83
CA THR A 224 -3.94 28.67 -3.67
C THR A 224 -2.48 28.21 -3.76
N PRO A 225 -1.49 29.05 -3.39
CA PRO A 225 -0.08 28.64 -3.33
C PRO A 225 0.13 27.36 -2.52
N VAL A 226 0.88 26.41 -3.10
CA VAL A 226 1.24 25.15 -2.45
C VAL A 226 2.63 24.71 -2.87
N SER A 227 3.40 24.16 -1.95
CA SER A 227 4.68 23.51 -2.22
C SER A 227 4.85 22.33 -1.27
N VAL A 228 4.60 21.13 -1.78
CA VAL A 228 4.61 19.88 -1.01
C VAL A 228 5.36 18.83 -1.80
N ARG A 229 6.40 18.25 -1.20
CA ARG A 229 7.06 17.03 -1.67
C ARG A 229 6.91 15.95 -0.61
N ARG A 230 6.36 14.80 -0.98
CA ARG A 230 5.98 13.74 -0.04
C ARG A 230 6.29 12.36 -0.60
N ARG A 231 6.49 11.43 0.32
CA ARG A 231 6.59 10.00 0.08
C ARG A 231 5.89 9.29 1.23
N PRO A 232 5.13 8.22 0.99
CA PRO A 232 4.54 7.43 2.07
C PRO A 232 5.61 6.76 2.95
N ASP A 233 5.39 6.73 4.27
CA ASP A 233 6.31 6.07 5.22
C ASP A 233 6.27 4.55 5.10
N LEU A 234 5.07 3.96 4.99
CA LEU A 234 4.91 2.54 4.75
C LEU A 234 5.09 2.24 3.27
N LEU A 235 6.29 1.83 2.84
CA LEU A 235 6.56 1.62 1.40
C LEU A 235 5.75 0.48 0.76
N VAL A 236 5.35 -0.52 1.56
CA VAL A 236 4.49 -1.62 1.15
C VAL A 236 3.08 -1.30 1.63
N ARG A 237 2.15 -1.14 0.70
CA ARG A 237 0.72 -0.96 0.97
C ARG A 237 -0.02 -1.77 -0.07
N SER A 238 -0.72 -2.80 0.38
CA SER A 238 -1.49 -3.70 -0.46
C SER A 238 -2.60 -4.28 0.40
N ILE A 239 -3.75 -4.49 -0.22
CA ILE A 239 -4.90 -5.15 0.41
C ILE A 239 -5.19 -6.40 -0.41
N TYR A 240 -5.33 -7.53 0.29
CA TYR A 240 -5.64 -8.82 -0.30
C TYR A 240 -6.95 -9.38 0.29
N PRO A 241 -7.84 -9.97 -0.53
CA PRO A 241 -7.80 -9.93 -2.00
C PRO A 241 -8.00 -8.52 -2.59
N LEU A 242 -7.48 -8.27 -3.80
CA LEU A 242 -7.62 -6.98 -4.51
C LEU A 242 -9.08 -6.50 -4.61
N PHE A 243 -10.01 -7.44 -4.65
CA PHE A 243 -11.43 -7.23 -4.94
C PHE A 243 -12.32 -7.35 -3.69
N THR A 244 -11.80 -7.14 -2.47
CA THR A 244 -12.61 -7.22 -1.23
C THR A 244 -13.64 -6.11 -1.05
N ASN A 245 -13.76 -5.20 -2.01
CA ASN A 245 -14.71 -4.11 -1.94
C ASN A 245 -16.11 -4.64 -2.16
N THR A 246 -16.92 -4.61 -1.10
CA THR A 246 -18.33 -4.97 -1.14
C THR A 246 -19.19 -3.71 -1.27
N GLU A 247 -20.31 -3.81 -1.99
CA GLU A 247 -21.27 -2.69 -2.14
C GLU A 247 -21.92 -2.28 -0.80
N LYS A 248 -21.85 -3.14 0.22
CA LYS A 248 -22.34 -2.88 1.58
C LYS A 248 -21.19 -2.91 2.59
N LEU A 249 -21.21 -1.99 3.56
CA LEU A 249 -20.28 -1.95 4.70
C LEU A 249 -20.90 -2.31 6.03
N THR A 250 -22.21 -2.15 6.11
CA THR A 250 -22.95 -2.41 7.34
C THR A 250 -23.49 -3.82 7.30
N PHE A 251 -23.08 -4.62 8.28
CA PHE A 251 -23.86 -5.77 8.72
C PHE A 251 -25.15 -5.23 9.34
N THR A 252 -26.16 -4.93 8.52
CA THR A 252 -27.47 -4.46 9.02
C THR A 252 -28.21 -5.54 9.80
N GLN A 253 -27.69 -6.78 9.80
CA GLN A 253 -28.21 -7.92 10.53
C GLN A 253 -27.07 -8.64 11.25
N TRP A 254 -26.48 -7.99 12.27
CA TRP A 254 -25.39 -8.58 13.08
C TRP A 254 -25.73 -9.97 13.62
N ASP A 255 -27.00 -10.21 13.91
CA ASP A 255 -27.52 -11.47 14.46
C ASP A 255 -27.79 -12.54 13.38
N LYS A 256 -27.76 -12.16 12.10
CA LYS A 256 -27.98 -13.06 10.95
C LYS A 256 -26.82 -12.97 9.95
N ARG A 257 -25.58 -13.07 10.45
CA ARG A 257 -24.36 -12.98 9.61
C ARG A 257 -24.36 -13.90 8.40
N GLN A 258 -24.97 -15.09 8.54
CA GLN A 258 -25.10 -16.09 7.48
C GLN A 258 -25.97 -15.61 6.30
N GLU A 259 -26.84 -14.62 6.52
CA GLU A 259 -27.74 -14.04 5.52
C GLU A 259 -27.12 -12.81 4.82
N PHE A 260 -25.93 -12.36 5.24
CA PHE A 260 -25.25 -11.22 4.61
C PHE A 260 -24.90 -11.54 3.16
N LYS A 261 -25.65 -10.92 2.24
CA LYS A 261 -25.35 -10.90 0.81
C LYS A 261 -24.90 -9.49 0.41
N SER A 262 -23.66 -9.39 -0.01
CA SER A 262 -23.15 -8.24 -0.76
C SER A 262 -22.60 -8.69 -2.09
N SER A 263 -22.90 -7.92 -3.13
CA SER A 263 -22.19 -7.93 -4.40
C SER A 263 -20.78 -7.35 -4.20
N TRP A 264 -19.83 -7.87 -4.97
CA TRP A 264 -18.53 -7.27 -5.15
C TRP A 264 -18.68 -6.00 -6.00
N VAL A 265 -18.03 -4.93 -5.59
CA VAL A 265 -17.88 -3.75 -6.43
C VAL A 265 -17.09 -4.14 -7.69
N ASN A 266 -17.54 -3.65 -8.84
CA ASN A 266 -16.85 -3.92 -10.10
C ASN A 266 -15.34 -3.60 -10.01
N ALA A 267 -14.53 -4.37 -10.74
CA ALA A 267 -13.07 -4.36 -10.62
C ALA A 267 -12.45 -2.97 -10.90
N ARG A 268 -13.03 -2.20 -11.83
CA ARG A 268 -12.58 -0.85 -12.15
C ARG A 268 -12.76 0.10 -10.98
N THR A 269 -13.97 0.19 -10.43
CA THR A 269 -14.26 1.07 -9.28
C THR A 269 -13.38 0.68 -8.08
N SER A 270 -13.20 -0.62 -7.85
CA SER A 270 -12.31 -1.13 -6.80
C SER A 270 -10.86 -0.68 -6.98
N LEU A 271 -10.31 -0.82 -8.20
CA LEU A 271 -8.94 -0.41 -8.51
C LEU A 271 -8.74 1.10 -8.31
N LEU A 272 -9.64 1.92 -8.85
CA LEU A 272 -9.57 3.37 -8.70
C LEU A 272 -9.62 3.79 -7.22
N TYR A 273 -10.50 3.16 -6.43
CA TYR A 273 -10.58 3.41 -4.99
C TYR A 273 -9.22 3.17 -4.28
N TRP A 274 -8.51 2.09 -4.62
CA TRP A 274 -7.18 1.83 -4.07
C TRP A 274 -6.11 2.81 -4.54
N ILE A 275 -6.17 3.24 -5.81
CA ILE A 275 -5.27 4.26 -6.36
C ILE A 275 -5.48 5.60 -5.64
N ARG A 276 -6.74 6.03 -5.48
CA ARG A 276 -7.14 7.28 -4.82
C ARG A 276 -6.67 7.34 -3.37
N ASN A 277 -6.77 6.21 -2.66
CA ASN A 277 -6.28 6.07 -1.29
C ASN A 277 -4.77 5.79 -1.19
N ARG A 278 -4.03 5.76 -2.32
CA ARG A 278 -2.58 5.47 -2.40
C ARG A 278 -2.20 4.10 -1.80
N VAL A 279 -3.13 3.14 -1.82
CA VAL A 279 -2.93 1.73 -1.44
C VAL A 279 -2.58 0.86 -2.65
N TRP A 280 -2.54 1.46 -3.84
CA TRP A 280 -2.11 0.82 -5.08
C TRP A 280 -0.78 1.40 -5.59
N GLY A 281 -0.02 0.65 -6.40
CA GLY A 281 1.25 1.11 -7.00
C GLY A 281 2.42 1.24 -6.02
N ALA A 282 2.28 0.69 -4.82
CA ALA A 282 3.28 0.70 -3.77
C ALA A 282 4.44 -0.27 -4.06
N LYS A 283 5.41 -0.36 -3.13
CA LYS A 283 6.45 -1.40 -3.18
C LYS A 283 5.77 -2.75 -3.07
N GLN A 284 5.91 -3.55 -4.12
CA GLN A 284 5.49 -4.93 -4.10
C GLN A 284 6.30 -5.71 -3.06
N HIS A 285 5.59 -6.52 -2.30
CA HIS A 285 6.11 -7.44 -1.31
C HIS A 285 5.11 -8.59 -1.24
N ASN A 286 5.59 -9.79 -0.98
CA ASN A 286 4.74 -10.95 -0.81
C ASN A 286 5.36 -11.90 0.22
N ALA A 287 4.49 -12.45 1.06
CA ALA A 287 4.78 -13.51 2.01
C ALA A 287 3.48 -14.32 2.09
N ASN A 288 3.50 -15.52 1.54
CA ASN A 288 2.33 -16.39 1.45
C ASN A 288 2.81 -17.83 1.21
N HIS A 289 1.92 -18.81 1.40
CA HIS A 289 2.19 -20.23 1.25
C HIS A 289 2.82 -20.53 -0.13
N SER A 290 4.13 -20.76 -0.13
CA SER A 290 4.95 -20.73 -1.36
C SER A 290 5.34 -22.11 -1.86
N PHE A 291 5.19 -23.14 -1.04
CA PHE A 291 5.53 -24.50 -1.44
C PHE A 291 4.49 -25.19 -2.31
N SER A 292 3.42 -24.50 -2.74
CA SER A 292 2.39 -25.08 -3.59
C SER A 292 2.99 -25.83 -4.80
N TYR A 293 2.42 -26.99 -5.11
CA TYR A 293 2.81 -27.86 -6.24
C TYR A 293 4.18 -28.55 -6.13
N TYR A 294 4.92 -28.39 -5.03
CA TYR A 294 6.16 -29.14 -4.82
C TYR A 294 5.91 -30.65 -4.73
N ASP A 295 4.74 -31.09 -4.24
CA ASP A 295 4.33 -32.50 -4.28
C ASP A 295 4.24 -33.05 -5.70
N LYS A 296 3.75 -32.25 -6.65
CA LYS A 296 3.68 -32.66 -8.05
C LYS A 296 5.07 -32.72 -8.67
N ALA A 297 5.92 -31.75 -8.34
CA ALA A 297 7.27 -31.67 -8.87
C ALA A 297 8.21 -32.76 -8.31
N PHE A 298 8.09 -33.08 -7.02
CA PHE A 298 9.08 -33.90 -6.32
C PHE A 298 8.49 -35.10 -5.57
N GLY A 299 7.18 -35.22 -5.44
CA GLY A 299 6.57 -36.28 -4.63
C GLY A 299 6.82 -37.69 -5.17
N ALA A 300 7.04 -37.84 -6.48
CA ALA A 300 7.33 -39.13 -7.11
C ALA A 300 8.78 -39.59 -6.91
N SER A 301 9.74 -38.67 -7.02
CA SER A 301 11.17 -38.95 -6.86
C SER A 301 11.65 -38.85 -5.41
N HIS A 302 11.01 -37.99 -4.62
CA HIS A 302 11.39 -37.66 -3.24
C HIS A 302 10.19 -37.65 -2.28
N PRO A 303 9.45 -38.76 -2.13
CA PRO A 303 8.34 -38.82 -1.19
C PRO A 303 8.78 -38.51 0.27
N GLU A 304 10.05 -38.76 0.61
CA GLU A 304 10.65 -38.45 1.90
C GLU A 304 10.76 -36.94 2.19
N TRP A 305 10.61 -36.07 1.19
CA TRP A 305 10.59 -34.61 1.40
C TRP A 305 9.28 -34.08 1.96
N PHE A 306 8.26 -34.93 2.10
CA PHE A 306 6.92 -34.53 2.52
C PHE A 306 6.50 -35.18 3.84
N SER A 307 5.52 -34.60 4.54
CA SER A 307 5.08 -35.04 5.85
C SER A 307 4.49 -36.45 5.83
N THR A 308 3.91 -36.88 4.70
CA THR A 308 3.33 -38.21 4.50
C THR A 308 4.38 -39.30 4.29
N LYS A 309 5.59 -38.95 3.83
CA LYS A 309 6.66 -39.89 3.43
C LYS A 309 6.23 -40.93 2.39
N SER A 310 5.14 -40.68 1.67
CA SER A 310 4.52 -41.65 0.76
C SER A 310 3.77 -40.97 -0.37
N LEU A 311 4.17 -41.24 -1.61
CA LEU A 311 3.47 -40.77 -2.81
C LEU A 311 2.02 -41.26 -2.84
N GLY A 312 1.78 -42.53 -2.50
CA GLY A 312 0.44 -43.11 -2.48
C GLY A 312 -0.50 -42.34 -1.55
N ARG A 313 -0.02 -41.94 -0.37
CA ARG A 313 -0.78 -41.11 0.57
C ARG A 313 -0.95 -39.67 0.07
N MET A 314 0.07 -39.07 -0.54
CA MET A 314 -0.07 -37.72 -1.10
C MET A 314 -1.15 -37.64 -2.16
N LYS A 315 -1.29 -38.67 -3.01
CA LYS A 315 -2.34 -38.73 -4.05
C LYS A 315 -3.78 -38.76 -3.51
N GLN A 316 -3.95 -39.03 -2.21
CA GLN A 316 -5.25 -39.10 -1.54
C GLN A 316 -5.59 -37.82 -0.76
N LEU A 317 -4.68 -36.83 -0.74
CA LEU A 317 -4.77 -35.65 0.11
C LEU A 317 -4.61 -34.37 -0.71
N ASN A 318 -5.16 -33.26 -0.21
CA ASN A 318 -4.91 -31.95 -0.80
C ASN A 318 -3.59 -31.39 -0.27
N PHE A 319 -2.63 -31.16 -1.16
CA PHE A 319 -1.30 -30.71 -0.74
C PHE A 319 -1.31 -29.40 0.05
N GLN A 320 -2.15 -28.44 -0.34
CA GLN A 320 -2.16 -27.12 0.28
C GLN A 320 -2.79 -27.15 1.68
N THR A 321 -3.78 -28.02 1.93
CA THR A 321 -4.56 -28.03 3.19
C THR A 321 -4.30 -29.23 4.08
N ASP A 322 -3.65 -30.29 3.58
CA ASP A 322 -3.48 -31.54 4.33
C ASP A 322 -2.01 -31.97 4.48
N ILE A 323 -1.12 -31.49 3.60
CA ILE A 323 0.26 -31.94 3.52
C ILE A 323 1.21 -30.78 3.83
N GLN A 324 2.36 -31.09 4.43
CA GLN A 324 3.46 -30.14 4.63
C GLN A 324 4.75 -30.72 4.07
N PRO A 325 5.67 -29.90 3.55
CA PRO A 325 7.04 -30.32 3.39
C PRO A 325 7.68 -30.69 4.73
N CYS A 326 8.64 -31.62 4.67
CA CYS A 326 9.51 -31.97 5.78
C CYS A 326 10.68 -30.97 5.82
N LEU A 327 10.60 -29.94 6.66
CA LEU A 327 11.62 -28.89 6.71
C LEU A 327 12.96 -29.37 7.30
N ALA A 328 13.00 -30.53 7.94
CA ALA A 328 14.27 -31.18 8.32
C ALA A 328 14.97 -31.87 7.13
N ALA A 329 14.28 -32.10 6.00
CA ALA A 329 14.88 -32.81 4.87
C ALA A 329 15.91 -31.94 4.16
N ARG A 330 17.17 -32.39 4.18
CA ARG A 330 18.31 -31.67 3.57
C ARG A 330 18.10 -31.41 2.08
N GLY A 331 17.71 -32.44 1.32
CA GLY A 331 17.46 -32.32 -0.13
C GLY A 331 16.36 -31.29 -0.45
N PHE A 332 15.25 -31.30 0.31
CA PHE A 332 14.19 -30.30 0.15
C PHE A 332 14.70 -28.87 0.35
N ARG A 333 15.51 -28.64 1.41
CA ARG A 333 16.12 -27.33 1.67
C ARG A 333 17.03 -26.88 0.53
N GLU A 334 17.90 -27.77 0.07
CA GLU A 334 18.83 -27.51 -1.04
C GLU A 334 18.07 -27.16 -2.33
N GLN A 335 16.97 -27.87 -2.61
CA GLN A 335 16.11 -27.59 -3.74
C GLN A 335 15.45 -26.20 -3.63
N VAL A 336 14.91 -25.83 -2.46
CA VAL A 336 14.33 -24.49 -2.23
C VAL A 336 15.37 -23.40 -2.42
N VAL A 337 16.60 -23.59 -1.92
CA VAL A 337 17.72 -22.66 -2.12
C VAL A 337 18.04 -22.50 -3.62
N SER A 338 18.09 -23.60 -4.37
CA SER A 338 18.33 -23.55 -5.81
C SER A 338 17.25 -22.74 -6.53
N ILE A 339 15.97 -23.03 -6.27
CA ILE A 339 14.84 -22.34 -6.90
C ILE A 339 14.84 -20.85 -6.55
N ALA A 340 15.14 -20.49 -5.30
CA ALA A 340 15.25 -19.09 -4.89
C ALA A 340 16.40 -18.37 -5.63
N ARG A 341 17.56 -19.01 -5.78
CA ARG A 341 18.69 -18.46 -6.55
C ARG A 341 18.35 -18.33 -8.04
N ASP A 342 17.65 -19.29 -8.61
CA ASP A 342 17.19 -19.26 -10.00
C ASP A 342 16.24 -18.08 -10.24
N TYR A 343 15.29 -17.86 -9.32
CA TYR A 343 14.40 -16.68 -9.34
C TYR A 343 15.18 -15.37 -9.37
N PHE A 344 16.11 -15.18 -8.42
CA PHE A 344 16.90 -13.96 -8.33
C PHE A 344 17.92 -13.81 -9.47
N SER A 345 18.19 -14.88 -10.21
CA SER A 345 19.02 -14.86 -11.42
C SER A 345 18.19 -14.67 -12.70
N GLY A 346 16.86 -14.50 -12.59
CA GLY A 346 15.97 -14.28 -13.73
C GLY A 346 15.72 -15.52 -14.59
N ARG A 347 15.97 -16.72 -14.07
CA ARG A 347 15.68 -17.97 -14.79
C ARG A 347 14.18 -18.24 -14.81
N PRO A 348 13.64 -18.91 -15.85
CA PRO A 348 12.23 -19.34 -15.86
C PRO A 348 11.93 -20.28 -14.69
N GLU A 349 10.67 -20.35 -14.28
CA GLU A 349 10.27 -21.29 -13.23
C GLU A 349 10.52 -22.74 -13.66
N PRO A 350 11.13 -23.59 -12.81
CA PRO A 350 11.41 -24.98 -13.16
C PRO A 350 10.14 -25.85 -13.25
N PHE A 351 9.04 -25.39 -12.65
CA PHE A 351 7.71 -25.97 -12.76
C PHE A 351 6.66 -24.91 -12.40
N PRO A 352 5.39 -25.07 -12.82
CA PRO A 352 4.33 -24.12 -12.52
C PRO A 352 4.17 -23.86 -11.02
N GLY A 353 4.36 -22.61 -10.62
CA GLY A 353 4.19 -22.17 -9.23
C GLY A 353 5.46 -22.28 -8.38
N ALA A 354 6.61 -22.65 -8.94
CA ALA A 354 7.88 -22.68 -8.21
C ALA A 354 8.28 -21.31 -7.63
N TYR A 355 7.84 -20.22 -8.27
CA TYR A 355 8.04 -18.83 -7.82
C TYR A 355 6.81 -18.23 -7.15
N ARG A 356 5.83 -19.05 -6.74
CA ARG A 356 4.64 -18.58 -6.03
C ARG A 356 5.07 -17.86 -4.75
N GLY A 357 4.57 -16.65 -4.55
CA GLY A 357 4.94 -15.83 -3.40
C GLY A 357 6.25 -15.04 -3.58
N ALA A 358 6.93 -15.14 -4.73
CA ALA A 358 8.10 -14.32 -5.04
C ALA A 358 7.70 -13.02 -5.77
N VAL A 359 8.32 -11.90 -5.41
CA VAL A 359 8.12 -10.62 -6.09
C VAL A 359 9.30 -9.66 -5.88
N GLY A 360 9.85 -9.15 -6.98
CA GLY A 360 11.02 -8.25 -6.96
C GLY A 360 12.20 -8.87 -6.21
N LYS A 361 12.56 -8.27 -5.07
CA LYS A 361 13.67 -8.75 -4.21
C LYS A 361 13.23 -9.77 -3.16
N PHE A 362 11.96 -10.18 -3.13
CA PHE A 362 11.42 -11.09 -2.13
C PHE A 362 11.17 -12.47 -2.72
N PHE A 363 11.52 -13.52 -1.97
CA PHE A 363 11.13 -14.90 -2.24
C PHE A 363 10.54 -15.50 -0.97
N SER A 364 9.26 -15.91 -1.04
CA SER A 364 8.55 -16.47 0.10
C SER A 364 9.00 -17.91 0.36
N VAL A 365 9.27 -18.24 1.62
CA VAL A 365 9.61 -19.58 2.10
C VAL A 365 8.65 -19.88 3.25
N MET A 366 7.43 -20.27 2.90
CA MET A 366 6.33 -20.41 3.85
C MET A 366 5.68 -21.80 3.71
N PRO A 367 5.47 -22.51 4.84
CA PRO A 367 4.69 -23.75 4.90
C PRO A 367 3.32 -23.63 4.21
N ASN A 368 2.70 -24.76 3.90
CA ASN A 368 1.34 -24.81 3.34
C ASN A 368 0.29 -24.33 4.37
N ASP A 369 -0.94 -24.09 3.91
CA ASP A 369 -2.04 -23.50 4.70
C ASP A 369 -2.74 -24.54 5.59
N ASN A 370 -1.96 -25.15 6.49
CA ASN A 370 -2.42 -26.12 7.47
C ASN A 370 -1.41 -26.30 8.60
N THR A 371 -1.83 -26.99 9.66
CA THR A 371 -1.00 -27.26 10.84
C THR A 371 -0.48 -28.71 10.90
N ASN A 372 -0.63 -29.50 9.83
CA ASN A 372 -0.18 -30.90 9.74
C ASN A 372 1.34 -31.01 9.47
N MET A 373 2.11 -30.31 10.30
CA MET A 373 3.56 -30.23 10.22
C MET A 373 4.21 -31.62 10.37
N CYS A 374 5.35 -31.84 9.71
CA CYS A 374 6.00 -33.15 9.73
C CYS A 374 6.45 -33.52 11.15
N GLY A 375 6.08 -34.74 11.58
CA GLY A 375 6.40 -35.28 12.89
C GLY A 375 7.43 -36.41 12.87
N CYS A 376 8.33 -36.47 11.89
CA CYS A 376 9.40 -37.48 11.87
C CYS A 376 10.43 -37.23 13.00
N PRO A 377 11.29 -38.20 13.34
CA PRO A 377 12.26 -38.05 14.42
C PRO A 377 13.14 -36.80 14.32
N ASP A 378 13.57 -36.42 13.11
CA ASP A 378 14.40 -35.23 12.91
C ASP A 378 13.61 -33.94 13.14
N CYS A 379 12.37 -33.86 12.63
CA CYS A 379 11.51 -32.71 12.85
C CYS A 379 11.14 -32.56 14.34
N ARG A 380 10.81 -33.66 15.04
CA ARG A 380 10.41 -33.63 16.46
C ARG A 380 11.43 -32.95 17.35
N ARG A 381 12.74 -33.11 17.07
CA ARG A 381 13.82 -32.46 17.81
C ARG A 381 13.83 -30.94 17.68
N LEU A 382 13.19 -30.39 16.64
CA LEU A 382 13.07 -28.96 16.38
C LEU A 382 11.79 -28.35 16.94
N TYR A 383 10.89 -29.14 17.54
CA TYR A 383 9.74 -28.57 18.25
C TYR A 383 10.13 -28.16 19.66
N ARG A 384 9.39 -27.19 20.18
CA ARG A 384 9.52 -26.71 21.55
C ARG A 384 8.33 -27.22 22.37
N PRO A 385 8.41 -28.42 22.98
CA PRO A 385 7.33 -28.89 23.83
C PRO A 385 7.17 -27.98 25.06
N GLY A 386 5.95 -27.85 25.56
CA GLY A 386 5.66 -27.14 26.82
C GLY A 386 5.40 -25.63 26.72
N ILE A 387 5.58 -24.98 25.55
CA ILE A 387 5.25 -23.55 25.37
C ILE A 387 3.81 -23.29 24.89
N GLY A 388 3.00 -24.34 24.79
CA GLY A 388 1.64 -24.28 24.27
C GLY A 388 1.56 -24.33 22.73
N PRO A 389 0.35 -24.31 22.15
CA PRO A 389 0.16 -24.36 20.69
C PRO A 389 0.67 -23.11 19.98
N ALA A 390 0.92 -22.02 20.72
CA ALA A 390 1.48 -20.79 20.18
C ALA A 390 3.01 -20.86 20.15
N GLY A 391 3.59 -21.15 18.98
CA GLY A 391 5.04 -21.18 18.76
C GLY A 391 5.74 -22.54 18.95
N ASN A 392 5.01 -23.64 19.18
CA ASN A 392 5.64 -24.97 19.35
C ASN A 392 6.50 -25.39 18.14
N ALA A 393 6.21 -24.87 16.95
CA ALA A 393 6.93 -25.12 15.71
C ALA A 393 7.88 -23.98 15.30
N SER A 394 8.13 -22.98 16.17
CA SER A 394 8.96 -21.81 15.83
C SER A 394 10.36 -22.20 15.36
N HIS A 395 11.10 -23.04 16.11
CA HIS A 395 12.44 -23.47 15.68
C HIS A 395 12.35 -24.30 14.38
N TYR A 396 11.42 -25.25 14.30
CA TYR A 396 11.19 -26.05 13.10
C TYR A 396 11.04 -25.21 11.82
N VAL A 397 10.23 -24.13 11.85
CA VAL A 397 10.01 -23.28 10.67
C VAL A 397 11.11 -22.25 10.50
N TRP A 398 11.44 -21.48 11.55
CA TRP A 398 12.39 -20.37 11.41
C TRP A 398 13.82 -20.82 11.19
N ASP A 399 14.24 -21.99 11.67
CA ASP A 399 15.56 -22.53 11.33
C ASP A 399 15.65 -22.83 9.84
N PHE A 400 14.60 -23.41 9.24
CA PHE A 400 14.55 -23.65 7.80
C PHE A 400 14.65 -22.33 7.02
N VAL A 401 13.81 -21.35 7.34
CA VAL A 401 13.77 -20.04 6.68
C VAL A 401 15.12 -19.33 6.81
N ASN A 402 15.71 -19.31 8.01
CA ASN A 402 17.01 -18.70 8.28
C ASN A 402 18.15 -19.39 7.51
N ASN A 403 18.10 -20.72 7.36
CA ASN A 403 19.08 -21.44 6.56
C ASN A 403 18.96 -21.12 5.07
N VAL A 404 17.73 -21.08 4.53
CA VAL A 404 17.52 -20.66 3.13
C VAL A 404 18.04 -19.23 2.92
N ALA A 405 17.72 -18.30 3.82
CA ALA A 405 18.20 -16.92 3.75
C ALA A 405 19.73 -16.81 3.77
N ARG A 406 20.39 -17.56 4.67
CA ARG A 406 21.86 -17.60 4.75
C ARG A 406 22.49 -18.13 3.46
N GLU A 407 21.94 -19.19 2.90
CA GLU A 407 22.49 -19.78 1.67
C GLU A 407 22.26 -18.88 0.45
N VAL A 408 21.06 -18.33 0.28
CA VAL A 408 20.75 -17.44 -0.85
C VAL A 408 21.62 -16.18 -0.80
N ARG A 409 21.86 -15.61 0.39
CA ARG A 409 22.69 -14.40 0.56
C ARG A 409 24.12 -14.56 0.06
N LYS A 410 24.68 -15.79 0.05
CA LYS A 410 26.05 -16.05 -0.46
C LYS A 410 26.21 -15.68 -1.92
N THR A 411 25.17 -15.82 -2.73
CA THR A 411 25.18 -15.54 -4.17
C THR A 411 24.37 -14.29 -4.53
N HIS A 412 23.35 -13.95 -3.72
CA HIS A 412 22.44 -12.84 -3.97
C HIS A 412 22.31 -11.97 -2.71
N PRO A 413 23.31 -11.12 -2.38
CA PRO A 413 23.36 -10.40 -1.11
C PRO A 413 22.24 -9.36 -0.91
N GLN A 414 21.55 -8.99 -1.99
CA GLN A 414 20.43 -8.05 -2.00
C GLN A 414 19.05 -8.73 -1.97
N ALA A 415 19.02 -10.07 -2.02
CA ALA A 415 17.78 -10.84 -1.93
C ALA A 415 17.23 -10.83 -0.51
N MET A 416 15.91 -10.92 -0.40
CA MET A 416 15.17 -11.03 0.85
C MET A 416 14.34 -12.30 0.84
N ILE A 417 14.48 -13.12 1.87
CA ILE A 417 13.57 -14.25 2.12
C ILE A 417 12.44 -13.76 3.02
N SER A 418 11.20 -14.06 2.66
CA SER A 418 10.00 -13.70 3.42
C SER A 418 9.27 -14.92 3.94
N ASN A 419 8.62 -14.78 5.09
CA ASN A 419 7.73 -15.76 5.69
C ASN A 419 6.73 -15.01 6.59
N CYS A 420 5.54 -15.57 6.78
CA CYS A 420 4.60 -15.06 7.78
C CYS A 420 4.88 -15.69 9.15
N ALA A 421 4.70 -14.92 10.22
CA ALA A 421 4.59 -15.49 11.56
C ALA A 421 3.16 -15.97 11.77
N TYR A 422 2.98 -17.27 12.00
CA TYR A 422 1.65 -17.86 12.23
C TYR A 422 1.55 -18.28 13.69
N PHE A 423 0.34 -18.49 14.22
CA PHE A 423 0.21 -18.68 15.66
C PHE A 423 1.08 -19.85 16.19
N ASN A 424 1.27 -20.91 15.41
CA ASN A 424 2.07 -22.07 15.81
C ASN A 424 3.60 -21.95 15.58
N TYR A 425 4.11 -20.90 14.91
CA TYR A 425 5.55 -20.72 14.68
C TYR A 425 6.03 -19.27 14.53
#